data_AF-A0A924T9Q4-F1
#
_entry.id   AF-A0A924T9Q4-F1
#
_cell.length_a   1.000
_cell.length_b   1.000
_cell.length_c   1.000
_cell.angle_alpha   90.00
_cell.angle_beta   90.00
_cell.angle_gamma   90.00
#
_symmetry.space_group_name_H-M   'P 1'
#
loop_
_entity.id
_entity.type
_entity.pdbx_description
1 polymer ?
#
loop_
_entity_poly.entity_id
_entity_poly.type
_entity_poly.pdbx_seq_one_letter_code
_entity_poly.pdbx_strand_id
1 'polypeptide(L)' 'MTLFAMQGVSKRYGGVHALQQADLSVEAGRIHAVLGENGAGKSTLI' A
#
# COMPACT_ATOMS: atom_id res chain seq x y z
N MET A 1 -17.89 -4.47 4.94
CA MET A 1 -17.79 -4.89 3.52
C MET A 1 -16.62 -4.14 2.92
N THR A 2 -15.69 -4.85 2.27
CA THR A 2 -14.53 -4.26 1.60
C THR A 2 -15.02 -3.39 0.44
N LEU A 3 -14.63 -2.12 0.45
CA LEU A 3 -14.90 -1.15 -0.62
C LEU A 3 -13.83 -1.23 -1.71
N PHE A 4 -12.58 -1.42 -1.31
CA PHE A 4 -11.42 -1.46 -2.20
C PHE A 4 -10.41 -2.50 -1.74
N ALA A 5 -9.76 -3.18 -2.68
CA ALA A 5 -8.74 -4.17 -2.40
C ALA A 5 -7.56 -4.07 -3.38
N MET A 6 -6.35 -4.20 -2.84
CA MET A 6 -5.10 -4.45 -3.57
C MET A 6 -4.60 -5.83 -3.19
N GLN A 7 -4.16 -6.61 -4.19
CA GLN A 7 -3.64 -7.95 -4.00
C GLN A 7 -2.30 -8.12 -4.72
N GLY A 8 -1.27 -8.50 -3.98
CA GLY A 8 0.06 -8.80 -4.50
C GLY A 8 0.75 -7.63 -5.23
N VAL A 9 0.39 -6.39 -4.92
CA VAL A 9 0.86 -5.23 -5.68
C VAL A 9 2.35 -5.01 -5.42
N SER A 10 3.11 -4.93 -6.51
CA SER A 10 4.56 -4.69 -6.47
C SER A 10 4.89 -3.47 -7.32
N LYS A 11 5.79 -2.63 -6.83
CA LYS A 11 6.28 -1.44 -7.55
C LYS A 11 7.77 -1.28 -7.32
N ARG A 12 8.50 -1.05 -8.42
CA ARG A 12 9.93 -0.78 -8.41
C ARG A 12 10.23 0.57 -9.04
N TYR A 13 11.21 1.27 -8.47
CA TYR A 13 11.86 2.43 -9.07
C TYR A 13 13.35 2.12 -9.20
N GLY A 14 13.83 1.88 -10.41
CA GLY A 14 15.21 1.41 -10.64
C GLY A 14 15.49 0.10 -9.89
N GLY A 15 16.51 0.10 -9.02
CA GLY A 15 16.88 -1.03 -8.17
C GLY A 15 16.10 -1.15 -6.85
N VAL A 16 15.24 -0.19 -6.53
CA VAL A 16 14.54 -0.14 -5.22
C VAL A 16 13.12 -0.67 -5.36
N HIS A 17 12.79 -1.69 -4.55
CA HIS A 17 11.42 -2.17 -4.38
C HIS A 17 10.68 -1.23 -3.42
N ALA A 18 9.83 -0.37 -3.98
CA ALA A 18 8.98 0.51 -3.18
C ALA A 18 7.78 -0.24 -2.61
N LEU A 19 7.24 -1.22 -3.34
CA LEU A 19 6.26 -2.20 -2.86
C LEU A 19 6.66 -3.59 -3.35
N GLN A 20 6.48 -4.61 -2.50
CA GLN A 20 6.76 -6.00 -2.84
C GLN A 20 5.63 -6.89 -2.31
N GLN A 21 4.80 -7.39 -3.21
CA GLN A 21 3.63 -8.23 -2.92
C GLN A 21 2.74 -7.66 -1.80
N ALA A 22 2.44 -6.37 -1.87
CA ALA A 22 1.64 -5.69 -0.87
C ALA A 22 0.14 -5.96 -1.06
N ASP A 23 -0.53 -6.32 0.02
CA ASP A 23 -1.98 -6.49 0.12
C ASP A 23 -2.59 -5.36 0.97
N LEU A 24 -3.74 -4.83 0.55
CA LEU A 24 -4.50 -3.83 1.31
C LEU A 24 -6.00 -4.04 1.09
N SER A 25 -6.78 -4.04 2.16
CA SER A 25 -8.24 -3.99 2.11
C SER A 25 -8.74 -2.74 2.82
N VAL A 26 -9.60 -1.96 2.15
CA VAL A 26 -10.22 -0.76 2.71
C VAL A 26 -11.72 -0.99 2.84
N GLU A 27 -12.26 -0.81 4.04
CA GLU A 27 -13.70 -0.92 4.30
C GLU A 27 -14.43 0.43 4.10
N ALA A 28 -15.66 0.38 3.60
CA ALA A 28 -16.51 1.56 3.47
C ALA A 28 -16.79 2.20 4.86
N GLY A 29 -16.79 3.54 4.90
CA GLY A 29 -17.13 4.30 6.12
C GLY A 29 -16.04 4.31 7.20
N ARG A 30 -14.82 3.87 6.89
CA ARG A 30 -13.69 3.87 7.84
C ARG A 30 -12.55 4.77 7.39
N ILE A 31 -11.93 5.46 8.34
CA ILE A 31 -10.67 6.19 8.15
C ILE A 31 -9.52 5.21 8.38
N HIS A 32 -8.59 5.15 7.43
CA HIS A 32 -7.41 4.29 7.49
C HIS A 32 -6.16 5.18 7.50
N ALA A 33 -5.14 4.79 8.28
CA ALA A 33 -3.86 5.48 8.32
C ALA A 33 -2.74 4.51 7.90
N VAL A 34 -1.88 4.97 6.99
CA VAL A 34 -0.68 4.24 6.58
C VAL A 34 0.52 4.86 7.28
N LEU A 35 1.15 4.09 8.16
CA LEU A 35 2.26 4.53 9.01
C LEU A 35 3.54 3.76 8.66
N GLY A 36 4.69 4.34 9.02
CA GLY A 36 6.00 3.75 8.75
C GLY A 36 7.07 4.80 8.47
N GLU A 37 8.32 4.39 8.49
CA GLU A 37 9.49 5.26 8.30
C GLU A 37 9.60 5.84 6.88
N ASN A 38 10.47 6.83 6.71
CA ASN A 38 10.77 7.38 5.38
C ASN A 38 11.36 6.28 4.48
N GLY A 39 10.84 6.17 3.26
CA GLY A 39 11.25 5.11 2.32
C GLY A 39 10.48 3.78 2.45
N ALA A 40 9.59 3.62 3.43
CA ALA A 40 8.81 2.38 3.63
C ALA A 40 7.72 2.10 2.56
N GLY A 41 7.67 2.85 1.45
CA GLY A 41 6.70 2.64 0.38
C GLY A 41 5.33 3.31 0.57
N LYS A 42 5.11 4.06 1.66
CA LYS A 42 3.80 4.68 2.00
C LYS A 42 3.22 5.53 0.88
N SER A 43 3.99 6.50 0.37
CA SER A 43 3.55 7.39 -0.73
C SER A 43 3.48 6.68 -2.09
N THR A 44 4.04 5.46 -2.19
CA THR A 44 3.85 4.61 -3.37
C THR A 44 2.56 3.78 -3.27
N LEU A 45 2.08 3.53 -2.05
CA LEU A 45 0.85 2.79 -1.78
C LEU A 45 -0.43 3.61 -2.00
N ILE A 46 -0.38 4.94 -1.79
CA ILE A 46 -1.49 5.90 -1.95
C ILE A 46 -1.38 6.68 -3.27
#